data_AF-A0A9D8L499-F1
#
_entry.id   AF-A0A9D8L499-F1
#
_cell.length_a   1.000
_cell.length_b   1.000
_cell.length_c   1.000
_cell.angle_alpha   90.00
_cell.angle_beta   90.00
_cell.angle_gamma   90.00
#
_symmetry.space_group_name_H-M   'P 1'
#
loop_
_entity.id
_entity.type
_entity.pdbx_description
1 polymer ?
#
loop_
_entity_poly.entity_id
_entity_poly.type
_entity_poly.pdbx_seq_one_letter_code
_entity_poly.pdbx_strand_id
1 'polypeptide(L)'
;LSGLLRCGCCGGGMSMKDERKGVLRIQCSRMKESGTCENRRAYVLGDIEKTVFDGLTENLRDPALIAAYVESYNAERKRLAASMIAGRDRLERQLARSKREFERLLDSYAKGIAEEHEVKDRLAELRAERKRLELDLLAAEKPPEVVSLHPAAITRYRQQVECLSEALRTHSLNGDQEPAAAFRELVQSVTVMASPDGGPLKIELRGRLAALLGHDVFPQARVWGGKVVAEEGFEPPTHGL
;
A
#
# COMPACT_ATOMS: atom_id res chain seq x y z
N LEU A 1 3.03 21.76 -7.37
CA LEU A 1 2.40 20.97 -6.28
C LEU A 1 0.99 21.42 -5.85
N SER A 2 0.29 22.26 -6.64
CA SER A 2 -1.03 22.80 -6.25
C SER A 2 -2.06 21.69 -5.97
N GLY A 3 -2.79 21.79 -4.85
CA GLY A 3 -3.82 20.85 -4.42
C GLY A 3 -3.33 19.59 -3.67
N LEU A 4 -2.04 19.23 -3.81
CA LEU A 4 -1.47 18.01 -3.21
C LEU A 4 -0.85 18.23 -1.82
N LEU A 5 -0.57 19.49 -1.47
CA LEU A 5 0.08 19.83 -0.21
C LEU A 5 -0.87 19.65 0.99
N ARG A 6 -0.34 19.02 2.04
CA ARG A 6 -1.03 18.75 3.29
C ARG A 6 -0.18 19.15 4.48
N CYS A 7 -0.83 19.64 5.52
CA CYS A 7 -0.20 19.96 6.79
C CYS A 7 -0.10 18.69 7.64
N GLY A 8 1.10 18.31 8.07
CA GLY A 8 1.33 17.13 8.92
C GLY A 8 0.81 17.26 10.35
N CYS A 9 0.40 18.46 10.78
CA CYS A 9 -0.22 18.68 12.10
C CYS A 9 -1.73 18.38 12.10
N CYS A 10 -2.47 18.85 11.09
CA CYS A 10 -3.93 18.77 11.09
C CYS A 10 -4.54 18.05 9.87
N GLY A 11 -3.71 17.55 8.95
CA GLY A 11 -4.13 16.94 7.68
C GLY A 11 -4.77 17.91 6.67
N GLY A 12 -4.88 19.20 7.00
CA GLY A 12 -5.53 20.21 6.17
C GLY A 12 -4.66 20.61 4.97
N GLY A 13 -5.28 21.26 3.98
CA GLY A 13 -4.55 21.86 2.85
C GLY A 13 -3.56 22.94 3.28
N MET A 14 -2.61 23.25 2.39
CA MET A 14 -1.73 24.41 2.51
C MET A 14 -2.01 25.37 1.36
N SER A 15 -2.04 26.66 1.67
CA SER A 15 -2.33 27.73 0.71
C SER A 15 -1.28 28.83 0.76
N MET A 16 -1.28 29.68 -0.27
CA MET A 16 -0.39 30.83 -0.35
C MET A 16 -0.58 31.74 0.87
N LYS A 17 0.53 32.11 1.51
CA LYS A 17 0.57 33.11 2.58
C LYS A 17 0.86 34.49 1.99
N ASP A 18 2.02 34.63 1.39
CA ASP A 18 2.48 35.85 0.73
C ASP A 18 3.62 35.53 -0.24
N GLU A 19 3.95 36.52 -1.08
CA GLU A 19 5.10 36.50 -1.96
C GLU A 19 6.02 37.65 -1.58
N ARG A 20 7.30 37.38 -1.31
CA ARG A 20 8.29 38.39 -0.96
C ARG A 20 9.53 38.24 -1.83
N LYS A 21 9.90 39.29 -2.55
CA LYS A 21 11.07 39.30 -3.45
C LYS A 21 11.07 38.13 -4.45
N GLY A 22 9.89 37.80 -5.00
CA GLY A 22 9.72 36.66 -5.91
C GLY A 22 9.72 35.28 -5.24
N VAL A 23 9.80 35.23 -3.90
CA VAL A 23 9.77 33.97 -3.14
C VAL A 23 8.36 33.73 -2.64
N LEU A 24 7.75 32.68 -3.17
CA LEU A 24 6.41 32.26 -2.78
C LEU A 24 6.44 31.48 -1.46
N ARG A 25 5.64 31.93 -0.48
CA ARG A 25 5.52 31.26 0.82
C ARG A 25 4.13 30.69 1.02
N ILE A 26 4.06 29.50 1.57
CA ILE A 26 2.82 28.78 1.87
C ILE A 26 2.68 28.51 3.37
N GLN A 27 1.44 28.36 3.82
CA GLN A 27 1.11 28.06 5.22
C GLN A 27 -0.10 27.12 5.28
N CYS A 28 -0.27 26.41 6.39
CA CYS A 28 -1.49 25.64 6.64
C CYS A 28 -2.74 26.53 6.55
N SER A 29 -3.70 26.17 5.71
CA SER A 29 -4.91 26.97 5.49
C SER A 29 -5.77 27.06 6.76
N ARG A 30 -5.86 25.98 7.55
CA ARG A 30 -6.60 26.02 8.83
C ARG A 30 -5.95 26.94 9.87
N MET A 31 -4.62 27.05 9.87
CA MET A 31 -3.96 28.03 10.72
C MET A 31 -4.18 29.45 10.22
N LYS A 32 -4.07 29.66 8.90
CA LYS A 32 -4.22 31.00 8.28
C LYS A 32 -5.63 31.56 8.43
N GLU A 33 -6.65 30.75 8.13
CA GLU A 33 -8.04 31.22 8.03
C GLU A 33 -8.78 31.17 9.37
N SER A 34 -8.52 30.16 10.20
CA SER A 34 -9.29 29.94 11.45
C SER A 34 -8.46 29.78 12.71
N GLY A 35 -7.12 29.77 12.64
CA GLY A 35 -6.25 29.62 13.80
C GLY A 35 -6.34 28.26 14.51
N THR A 36 -7.00 27.27 13.92
CA THR A 36 -7.34 25.97 14.55
C THR A 36 -6.24 24.91 14.47
N CYS A 37 -5.08 25.26 13.89
CA CYS A 37 -3.95 24.34 13.71
C CYS A 37 -2.70 24.93 14.34
N GLU A 38 -1.92 24.11 15.03
CA GLU A 38 -0.72 24.57 15.76
C GLU A 38 0.46 24.90 14.81
N ASN A 39 0.39 24.49 13.55
CA ASN A 39 1.43 24.76 12.56
C ASN A 39 1.37 26.22 12.05
N ARG A 40 2.04 27.12 12.78
CA ARG A 40 2.15 28.55 12.45
C ARG A 40 3.23 28.89 11.44
N ARG A 41 4.11 27.94 11.13
CA ARG A 41 5.27 28.17 10.26
C ARG A 41 4.83 28.41 8.81
N ALA A 42 5.47 29.40 8.18
CA ALA A 42 5.41 29.61 6.74
C ALA A 42 6.61 28.92 6.10
N TYR A 43 6.37 28.23 4.99
CA TYR A 43 7.39 27.48 4.26
C TYR A 43 7.59 28.12 2.89
N VAL A 44 8.83 28.14 2.41
CA VAL A 44 9.12 28.55 1.02
C VAL A 44 8.70 27.40 0.11
N LEU A 45 7.87 27.69 -0.90
CA LEU A 45 7.40 26.66 -1.81
C LEU A 45 8.55 26.01 -2.58
N GLY A 46 9.52 26.80 -3.02
CA GLY A 46 10.70 26.30 -3.75
C GLY A 46 11.52 25.28 -2.95
N ASP A 47 11.65 25.44 -1.63
CA ASP A 47 12.35 24.48 -0.76
C ASP A 47 11.60 23.16 -0.66
N ILE A 48 10.26 23.22 -0.60
CA ILE A 48 9.40 22.03 -0.63
C ILE A 48 9.51 21.31 -1.97
N GLU A 49 9.40 22.05 -3.07
CA GLU A 49 9.49 21.50 -4.42
C GLU A 49 10.84 20.83 -4.63
N LYS A 50 11.93 21.50 -4.29
CA LYS A 50 13.28 20.94 -4.35
C LYS A 50 13.41 19.67 -3.51
N THR A 51 12.99 19.70 -2.25
CA THR A 51 13.09 18.53 -1.36
C THR A 51 12.30 17.34 -1.91
N VAL A 52 11.10 17.59 -2.45
CA VAL A 52 10.29 16.55 -3.11
C VAL A 52 11.00 15.98 -4.35
N PHE A 53 11.59 16.83 -5.18
CA PHE A 53 12.30 16.41 -6.39
C PHE A 53 13.57 15.62 -6.08
N ASP A 54 14.38 16.07 -5.13
CA ASP A 54 15.59 15.38 -4.69
C ASP A 54 15.23 13.98 -4.16
N GLY A 55 14.21 13.89 -3.30
CA GLY A 55 13.74 12.62 -2.75
C GLY A 55 13.17 11.68 -3.79
N LEU A 56 12.39 12.18 -4.75
CA LEU A 56 11.88 11.34 -5.84
C LEU A 56 12.99 10.84 -6.75
N THR A 57 13.99 11.66 -7.03
CA THR A 57 15.15 11.26 -7.85
C THR A 57 15.93 10.14 -7.18
N GLU A 58 16.09 10.20 -5.85
CA GLU A 58 16.75 9.15 -5.08
C GLU A 58 15.91 7.85 -5.03
N ASN A 59 14.61 7.96 -4.81
CA ASN A 59 13.73 6.79 -4.68
C ASN A 59 13.35 6.14 -6.02
N LEU A 60 13.35 6.89 -7.13
CA LEU A 60 13.02 6.41 -8.48
C LEU A 60 14.28 6.15 -9.33
N ARG A 61 15.44 5.96 -8.69
CA ARG A 61 16.72 5.76 -9.37
C ARG A 61 16.77 4.47 -10.20
N ASP A 62 16.03 3.45 -9.78
CA ASP A 62 15.87 2.19 -10.52
C ASP A 62 14.38 1.86 -10.72
N PRO A 63 13.75 2.41 -11.78
CA PRO A 63 12.37 2.10 -12.15
C PRO A 63 12.12 0.61 -12.39
N ALA A 64 13.12 -0.14 -12.86
CA ALA A 64 13.00 -1.55 -13.17
C ALA A 64 12.85 -2.39 -11.89
N LEU A 65 13.57 -2.03 -10.82
CA LEU A 65 13.43 -2.68 -9.51
C LEU A 65 12.04 -2.48 -8.91
N ILE A 66 11.50 -1.26 -9.00
CA ILE A 66 10.14 -0.94 -8.52
C ILE A 66 9.10 -1.75 -9.30
N ALA A 67 9.27 -1.85 -10.62
CA ALA A 67 8.40 -2.62 -11.48
C ALA A 67 8.42 -4.13 -11.13
N ALA A 68 9.62 -4.70 -10.99
CA ALA A 68 9.81 -6.09 -10.62
C ALA A 68 9.18 -6.42 -9.27
N TYR A 69 9.30 -5.51 -8.29
CA TYR A 69 8.65 -5.65 -6.99
C TYR A 69 7.12 -5.69 -7.08
N VAL A 70 6.52 -4.78 -7.87
CA VAL A 70 5.06 -4.76 -8.07
C VAL A 70 4.58 -6.04 -8.75
N GLU A 71 5.33 -6.53 -9.73
CA GLU A 71 5.01 -7.79 -10.43
C GLU A 71 5.10 -9.00 -9.50
N SER A 72 6.20 -9.14 -8.75
CA SER A 72 6.40 -10.25 -7.82
C SER A 72 5.35 -10.24 -6.70
N TYR A 73 5.03 -9.06 -6.18
CA TYR A 73 4.01 -8.88 -5.15
C TYR A 73 2.61 -9.31 -5.64
N ASN A 74 2.22 -8.89 -6.84
CA ASN A 74 0.94 -9.28 -7.44
C ASN A 74 0.88 -10.79 -7.74
N ALA A 75 1.96 -11.36 -8.26
CA ALA A 75 2.04 -12.79 -8.54
C ALA A 75 1.87 -13.61 -7.25
N GLU A 76 2.54 -13.20 -6.18
CA GLU A 76 2.46 -13.90 -4.89
C GLU A 76 1.06 -13.79 -4.27
N ARG A 77 0.44 -12.61 -4.33
CA ARG A 77 -0.95 -12.41 -3.84
C ARG A 77 -1.95 -13.28 -4.60
N LYS A 78 -1.82 -13.37 -5.93
CA LYS A 78 -2.64 -14.28 -6.75
C LYS A 78 -2.43 -15.73 -6.35
N ARG A 79 -1.18 -16.15 -6.14
CA ARG A 79 -0.83 -17.52 -5.74
C ARG A 79 -1.46 -17.87 -4.39
N LEU A 80 -1.30 -17.01 -3.38
CA LEU A 80 -1.85 -17.23 -2.05
C LEU A 80 -3.37 -17.30 -2.07
N ALA A 81 -4.03 -16.36 -2.74
CA ALA A 81 -5.48 -16.38 -2.86
C ALA A 81 -6.01 -17.60 -3.61
N ALA A 82 -5.35 -18.00 -4.72
CA ALA A 82 -5.71 -19.21 -5.44
C ALA A 82 -5.59 -20.46 -4.55
N SER A 83 -4.55 -20.54 -3.72
CA SER A 83 -4.37 -21.66 -2.79
C SER A 83 -5.46 -21.71 -1.71
N MET A 84 -5.87 -20.55 -1.16
CA MET A 84 -6.95 -20.43 -0.18
C MET A 84 -8.31 -20.80 -0.79
N ILE A 85 -8.61 -20.30 -2.00
CA ILE A 85 -9.83 -20.63 -2.74
C ILE A 85 -9.88 -22.13 -3.02
N ALA A 86 -8.80 -22.71 -3.57
CA ALA A 86 -8.74 -24.13 -3.89
C ALA A 86 -8.87 -25.03 -2.64
N GLY A 87 -8.26 -24.63 -1.52
CA GLY A 87 -8.38 -25.33 -0.24
C GLY A 87 -9.81 -25.32 0.28
N ARG A 88 -10.46 -24.15 0.25
CA ARG A 88 -11.86 -24.00 0.67
C ARG A 88 -12.81 -24.78 -0.25
N ASP A 89 -12.68 -24.65 -1.57
CA ASP A 89 -13.46 -25.40 -2.56
C ASP A 89 -13.38 -26.92 -2.32
N ARG A 90 -12.18 -27.42 -1.99
CA ARG A 90 -11.97 -28.82 -1.67
C ARG A 90 -12.77 -29.25 -0.44
N LEU A 91 -12.72 -28.47 0.64
CA LEU A 91 -13.49 -28.72 1.86
C LEU A 91 -15.01 -28.67 1.60
N GLU A 92 -15.49 -27.70 0.83
CA GLU A 92 -16.90 -27.58 0.45
C GLU A 92 -17.37 -28.79 -0.37
N ARG A 93 -16.57 -29.24 -1.33
CA ARG A 93 -16.88 -30.45 -2.13
C ARG A 93 -16.88 -31.72 -1.28
N GLN A 94 -15.96 -31.85 -0.33
CA GLN A 94 -15.92 -32.99 0.60
C GLN A 94 -17.16 -32.98 1.50
N LEU A 95 -17.54 -31.82 2.04
CA LEU A 95 -18.73 -31.68 2.86
C LEU A 95 -20.00 -32.01 2.08
N ALA A 96 -20.13 -31.50 0.84
CA ALA A 96 -21.27 -31.80 -0.03
C ALA A 96 -21.35 -33.28 -0.44
N ARG A 97 -20.20 -33.97 -0.56
CA ARG A 97 -20.17 -35.42 -0.80
C ARG A 97 -20.67 -36.18 0.43
N SER A 98 -20.12 -35.89 1.60
CA SER A 98 -20.50 -36.54 2.86
C SER A 98 -21.97 -36.28 3.22
N LYS A 99 -22.50 -35.08 2.94
CA LYS A 99 -23.93 -34.74 3.07
C LYS A 99 -24.82 -35.63 2.19
N ARG A 100 -24.50 -35.74 0.89
CA ARG A 100 -25.26 -36.58 -0.05
C ARG A 100 -25.20 -38.06 0.29
N GLU A 101 -24.05 -38.55 0.76
CA GLU A 101 -23.92 -39.95 1.17
C GLU A 101 -24.76 -40.25 2.41
N PHE A 102 -24.73 -39.35 3.40
CA PHE A 102 -25.54 -39.45 4.60
C PHE A 102 -27.05 -39.46 4.29
N GLU A 103 -27.50 -38.57 3.40
CA GLU A 103 -28.89 -38.52 2.94
C GLU A 103 -29.30 -39.82 2.22
N ARG A 104 -28.45 -40.36 1.34
CA ARG A 104 -28.73 -41.63 0.64
C ARG A 104 -28.85 -42.83 1.58
N LEU A 105 -27.98 -42.92 2.58
CA LEU A 105 -28.02 -43.99 3.58
C LEU A 105 -29.28 -43.88 4.44
N LEU A 106 -29.63 -42.67 4.89
CA LEU A 106 -30.88 -42.43 5.60
C LEU A 106 -32.11 -42.78 4.77
N ASP A 107 -32.14 -42.38 3.50
CA ASP A 107 -33.24 -42.70 2.58
C ASP A 107 -33.37 -44.21 2.35
N SER A 108 -32.25 -44.93 2.27
CA SER A 108 -32.26 -46.39 2.09
C SER A 108 -32.82 -47.10 3.32
N TYR A 109 -32.47 -46.63 4.52
CA TYR A 109 -33.07 -47.09 5.77
C TYR A 109 -34.57 -46.76 5.85
N ALA A 110 -34.95 -45.51 5.53
CA ALA A 110 -36.34 -45.07 5.57
C ALA A 110 -37.25 -45.83 4.59
N LYS A 111 -36.70 -46.29 3.47
CA LYS A 111 -37.40 -47.13 2.47
C LYS A 111 -37.40 -48.62 2.83
N GLY A 112 -36.77 -49.02 3.93
CA GLY A 112 -36.64 -50.42 4.34
C GLY A 112 -35.74 -51.25 3.42
N ILE A 113 -34.84 -50.61 2.66
CA ILE A 113 -33.88 -51.28 1.78
C ILE A 113 -32.67 -51.78 2.58
N ALA A 114 -32.32 -51.07 3.66
CA ALA A 114 -31.21 -51.39 4.55
C ALA A 114 -31.70 -51.45 6.00
N GLU A 115 -31.12 -52.37 6.77
CA GLU A 115 -31.45 -52.56 8.18
C GLU A 115 -30.62 -51.64 9.10
N GLU A 116 -31.12 -51.35 10.30
CA GLU A 116 -30.47 -50.40 11.22
C GLU A 116 -28.99 -50.77 11.50
N HIS A 117 -28.72 -52.06 11.74
CA HIS A 117 -27.38 -52.54 12.05
C HIS A 117 -26.38 -52.39 10.89
N GLU A 118 -26.85 -52.30 9.64
CA GLU A 118 -26.00 -52.14 8.46
C GLU A 118 -25.60 -50.67 8.23
N VAL A 119 -26.45 -49.73 8.64
CA VAL A 119 -26.26 -48.30 8.36
C VAL A 119 -25.77 -47.49 9.55
N LYS A 120 -25.98 -47.98 10.79
CA LYS A 120 -25.73 -47.24 12.03
C LYS A 120 -24.30 -46.71 12.14
N ASP A 121 -23.32 -47.58 11.96
CA ASP A 121 -21.90 -47.22 12.10
C ASP A 121 -21.48 -46.25 11.00
N ARG A 122 -21.90 -46.50 9.76
CA ARG A 122 -21.60 -45.62 8.62
C ARG A 122 -22.22 -44.23 8.77
N LEU A 123 -23.46 -44.14 9.29
CA LEU A 123 -24.12 -42.87 9.59
C LEU A 123 -23.41 -42.11 10.70
N ALA A 124 -22.88 -42.80 11.73
CA ALA A 124 -22.11 -42.18 12.79
C ALA A 124 -20.78 -41.61 12.27
N GLU A 125 -20.07 -42.36 11.42
CA GLU A 125 -18.85 -41.90 10.74
C GLU A 125 -19.11 -40.64 9.89
N LEU A 126 -20.15 -40.67 9.05
CA LEU A 126 -20.50 -39.53 8.19
C LEU A 126 -20.90 -38.29 9.01
N ARG A 127 -21.57 -38.45 10.16
CA ARG A 127 -21.84 -37.32 11.07
C ARG A 127 -20.56 -36.74 11.65
N ALA A 128 -19.64 -37.59 12.11
CA ALA A 128 -18.35 -37.14 12.65
C ALA A 128 -17.52 -36.43 11.57
N GLU A 129 -17.47 -36.97 10.36
CA GLU A 129 -16.80 -36.37 9.22
C GLU A 129 -17.41 -35.02 8.82
N ARG A 130 -18.74 -34.92 8.74
CA ARG A 130 -19.41 -33.64 8.46
C ARG A 130 -19.07 -32.58 9.50
N LYS A 131 -19.13 -32.95 10.80
CA LYS A 131 -18.79 -32.03 11.89
C LYS A 131 -17.33 -31.56 11.79
N ARG A 132 -16.40 -32.47 11.48
CA ARG A 132 -14.99 -32.13 11.25
C ARG A 132 -14.83 -31.16 10.07
N LEU A 133 -15.42 -31.48 8.92
CA LEU A 133 -15.35 -30.65 7.72
C LEU A 133 -16.01 -29.27 7.90
N GLU A 134 -17.09 -29.19 8.68
CA GLU A 134 -17.74 -27.91 9.04
C GLU A 134 -16.84 -27.06 9.93
N LEU A 135 -16.14 -27.67 10.90
CA LEU A 135 -15.13 -26.98 11.72
C LEU A 135 -13.93 -26.52 10.89
N ASP A 136 -13.42 -27.36 9.99
CA ASP A 136 -12.32 -27.02 9.10
C ASP A 136 -12.70 -25.86 8.16
N LEU A 137 -13.94 -25.82 7.68
CA LEU A 137 -14.46 -24.73 6.83
C LEU A 137 -14.63 -23.42 7.59
N LEU A 138 -14.95 -23.50 8.89
CA LEU A 138 -15.09 -22.34 9.77
C LEU A 138 -13.73 -21.78 10.17
N ALA A 139 -12.74 -22.65 10.38
CA ALA A 139 -11.36 -22.30 10.69
C ALA A 139 -10.60 -21.80 9.45
N ALA A 140 -11.01 -22.21 8.24
CA ALA A 140 -10.44 -21.70 7.00
C ALA A 140 -10.79 -20.20 6.83
N GLU A 141 -9.76 -19.35 6.84
CA GLU A 141 -9.90 -17.93 6.56
C GLU A 141 -10.62 -17.69 5.22
N LYS A 142 -11.46 -16.65 5.18
CA LYS A 142 -12.05 -16.22 3.91
C LYS A 142 -10.92 -15.74 3.00
N PRO A 143 -10.90 -16.15 1.72
CA PRO A 143 -9.93 -15.63 0.78
C PRO A 143 -9.98 -14.09 0.81
N PRO A 144 -8.84 -13.40 0.88
CA PRO A 144 -8.82 -11.96 0.77
C PRO A 144 -9.47 -11.56 -0.56
N GLU A 145 -10.23 -10.48 -0.57
CA GLU A 145 -10.70 -9.88 -1.82
C GLU A 145 -9.45 -9.43 -2.58
N VAL A 146 -9.07 -10.22 -3.59
CA VAL A 146 -7.82 -9.98 -4.31
C VAL A 146 -8.03 -8.76 -5.18
N VAL A 147 -7.63 -7.61 -4.69
CA VAL A 147 -7.35 -6.45 -5.53
C VAL A 147 -6.06 -6.77 -6.30
N SER A 148 -6.19 -7.62 -7.31
CA SER A 148 -5.13 -7.84 -8.28
C SER A 148 -5.07 -6.59 -9.14
N LEU A 149 -3.93 -5.90 -9.15
CA LEU A 149 -3.72 -4.89 -10.17
C LEU A 149 -3.83 -5.55 -11.55
N HIS A 150 -4.64 -4.95 -12.41
CA HIS A 150 -4.73 -5.38 -13.79
C HIS A 150 -3.36 -5.19 -14.47
N PRO A 151 -2.89 -6.11 -15.31
CA PRO A 151 -1.57 -5.99 -15.98
C PRO A 151 -1.37 -4.63 -16.67
N ALA A 152 -2.42 -4.10 -17.31
CA ALA A 152 -2.38 -2.77 -17.93
C ALA A 152 -2.12 -1.62 -16.93
N ALA A 153 -2.59 -1.72 -15.69
CA ALA A 153 -2.33 -0.73 -14.66
C ALA A 153 -0.86 -0.77 -14.20
N ILE A 154 -0.25 -1.95 -14.15
CA ILE A 154 1.17 -2.12 -13.86
C ILE A 154 2.01 -1.51 -14.98
N THR A 155 1.70 -1.80 -16.25
CA THR A 155 2.39 -1.21 -17.40
C THR A 155 2.29 0.32 -17.40
N ARG A 156 1.09 0.86 -17.14
CA ARG A 156 0.87 2.32 -17.04
C ARG A 156 1.69 2.95 -15.91
N TYR A 157 1.73 2.30 -14.74
CA TYR A 157 2.53 2.74 -13.61
C TYR A 157 4.03 2.76 -13.95
N ARG A 158 4.54 1.72 -14.62
CA ARG A 158 5.94 1.67 -15.09
C ARG A 158 6.26 2.85 -16.00
N GLN A 159 5.43 3.09 -17.01
CA GLN A 159 5.59 4.20 -17.95
C GLN A 159 5.59 5.56 -17.24
N GLN A 160 4.74 5.75 -16.22
CA GLN A 160 4.71 6.98 -15.43
C GLN A 160 5.97 7.17 -14.60
N VAL A 161 6.49 6.11 -13.98
CA VAL A 161 7.73 6.17 -13.20
C VAL A 161 8.91 6.46 -14.12
N GLU A 162 8.98 5.82 -15.29
CA GLU A 162 10.01 6.07 -16.31
C GLU A 162 9.95 7.51 -16.82
N CYS A 163 8.76 7.99 -17.22
CA CYS A 163 8.53 9.36 -17.67
C CYS A 163 8.93 10.39 -16.61
N LEU A 164 8.53 10.17 -15.35
CA LEU A 164 8.90 11.05 -14.25
C LEU A 164 10.41 11.01 -13.97
N SER A 165 11.05 9.84 -14.01
CA SER A 165 12.50 9.68 -13.82
C SER A 165 13.32 10.34 -14.93
N GLU A 166 12.88 10.25 -16.19
CA GLU A 166 13.45 10.97 -17.35
C GLU A 166 13.38 12.49 -17.16
N ALA A 167 12.20 12.98 -16.78
CA ALA A 167 11.96 14.41 -16.58
C ALA A 167 12.73 15.00 -15.39
N LEU A 168 12.90 14.21 -14.31
CA LEU A 168 13.75 14.56 -13.17
C LEU A 168 15.22 14.67 -13.58
N ARG A 169 15.72 13.73 -14.39
CA ARG A 169 17.11 13.75 -14.88
C ARG A 169 17.40 14.95 -15.78
N THR A 170 16.48 15.29 -16.68
CA THR A 170 16.66 16.38 -17.66
C THR A 170 16.36 17.77 -17.11
N HIS A 171 15.88 17.89 -15.87
CA HIS A 171 15.49 19.16 -15.23
C HIS A 171 14.38 19.91 -16.00
N SER A 172 13.64 19.21 -16.88
CA SER A 172 12.60 19.77 -17.76
C SER A 172 11.22 19.92 -17.11
N LEU A 173 11.15 19.98 -15.77
CA LEU A 173 9.88 20.10 -15.05
C LEU A 173 9.28 21.52 -15.10
N ASN A 174 10.06 22.48 -15.61
CA ASN A 174 9.66 23.89 -15.74
C ASN A 174 8.98 24.13 -17.10
N GLY A 175 7.70 23.76 -17.21
CA GLY A 175 6.85 24.14 -18.34
C GLY A 175 6.18 22.99 -19.09
N ASP A 176 6.71 21.76 -18.96
CA ASP A 176 6.16 20.60 -19.66
C ASP A 176 4.95 20.01 -18.92
N GLN A 177 3.84 19.84 -19.64
CA GLN A 177 2.57 19.33 -19.10
C GLN A 177 2.64 17.85 -18.73
N GLU A 178 3.45 17.07 -19.46
CA GLU A 178 3.54 15.60 -19.30
C GLU A 178 4.17 15.17 -17.97
N PRO A 179 5.34 15.67 -17.54
CA PRO A 179 5.92 15.28 -16.26
C PRO A 179 5.08 15.71 -15.05
N ALA A 180 4.41 16.87 -15.15
CA ALA A 180 3.50 17.33 -14.12
C ALA A 180 2.25 16.44 -14.00
N ALA A 181 1.75 15.91 -15.12
CA ALA A 181 0.66 14.95 -15.14
C ALA A 181 1.09 13.60 -14.55
N ALA A 182 2.26 13.07 -14.94
CA ALA A 182 2.82 11.84 -14.39
C ALA A 182 3.03 11.95 -12.86
N PHE A 183 3.59 13.06 -12.39
CA PHE A 183 3.73 13.33 -10.95
C PHE A 183 2.37 13.33 -10.24
N ARG A 184 1.36 14.04 -10.78
CA ARG A 184 0.04 14.07 -10.16
C ARG A 184 -0.60 12.69 -10.12
N GLU A 185 -0.37 11.85 -11.11
CA GLU A 185 -0.93 10.50 -11.16
C GLU A 185 -0.22 9.53 -10.22
N LEU A 186 1.08 9.71 -10.00
CA LEU A 186 1.86 8.88 -9.06
C LEU A 186 1.73 9.34 -7.61
N VAL A 187 1.57 10.65 -7.36
CA VAL A 187 1.55 11.23 -6.01
C VAL A 187 0.11 11.56 -5.58
N GLN A 188 -0.29 11.02 -4.44
CA GLN A 188 -1.58 11.30 -3.82
C GLN A 188 -1.53 12.58 -2.99
N SER A 189 -0.49 12.73 -2.16
CA SER A 189 -0.31 13.90 -1.29
C SER A 189 1.14 14.10 -0.90
N VAL A 190 1.49 15.36 -0.66
CA VAL A 190 2.77 15.80 -0.12
C VAL A 190 2.51 16.41 1.25
N THR A 191 2.87 15.70 2.32
CA THR A 191 2.62 16.13 3.69
C THR A 191 3.86 16.83 4.24
N VAL A 192 3.72 18.11 4.59
CA VAL A 192 4.77 18.90 5.24
C VAL A 192 4.62 18.72 6.75
N MET A 193 5.57 18.00 7.35
CA MET A 193 5.54 17.71 8.77
C MET A 193 5.89 18.97 9.57
N ALA A 194 5.08 19.24 10.59
CA ALA A 194 5.37 20.34 11.50
C ALA A 194 6.72 20.07 12.17
N SER A 195 7.64 21.02 12.06
CA SER A 195 8.91 21.02 12.76
C SER A 195 8.98 22.27 13.63
N PRO A 196 9.61 22.19 14.82
CA PRO A 196 9.86 23.37 15.65
C PRO A 196 10.51 24.49 14.84
N ASP A 197 10.30 25.74 15.24
CA ASP A 197 10.89 26.89 14.55
C ASP A 197 12.42 26.72 14.43
N GLY A 198 12.93 26.71 13.20
CA GLY A 198 14.35 26.47 12.88
C GLY A 198 14.73 25.01 12.54
N GLY A 199 13.83 24.04 12.72
CA GLY A 199 14.08 22.64 12.37
C GLY A 199 14.11 22.36 10.86
N PRO A 200 14.80 21.29 10.42
CA PRO A 200 14.88 20.91 9.01
C PRO A 200 13.50 20.63 8.41
N LEU A 201 13.35 20.90 7.11
CA LEU A 201 12.11 20.64 6.39
C LEU A 201 11.90 19.13 6.25
N LYS A 202 10.81 18.63 6.85
CA LYS A 202 10.44 17.22 6.81
C LYS A 202 9.22 17.04 5.91
N ILE A 203 9.35 16.19 4.89
CA ILE A 203 8.29 15.91 3.93
C ILE A 203 8.05 14.42 3.88
N GLU A 204 6.77 14.06 3.87
CA GLU A 204 6.30 12.71 3.61
C GLU A 204 5.54 12.70 2.28
N LEU A 205 5.96 11.81 1.39
CA LEU A 205 5.31 11.58 0.10
C LEU A 205 4.43 10.35 0.16
N ARG A 206 3.14 10.52 -0.16
CA ARG A 206 2.22 9.40 -0.31
C ARG A 206 1.92 9.16 -1.79
N GLY A 207 2.30 7.99 -2.28
CA GLY A 207 2.02 7.56 -3.66
C GLY A 207 0.62 6.98 -3.84
N ARG A 208 0.08 7.03 -5.06
CA ARG A 208 -1.23 6.43 -5.43
C ARG A 208 -1.18 4.92 -5.60
N LEU A 209 0.02 4.32 -5.70
CA LEU A 209 0.17 2.86 -5.73
C LEU A 209 -0.44 2.21 -4.47
N ALA A 210 -0.29 2.85 -3.31
CA ALA A 210 -0.89 2.39 -2.07
C ALA A 210 -2.43 2.40 -2.10
N ALA A 211 -3.00 3.43 -2.71
CA ALA A 211 -4.44 3.55 -2.91
C ALA A 211 -4.99 2.54 -3.94
N LEU A 212 -4.18 2.14 -4.92
CA LEU A 212 -4.53 1.11 -5.91
C LEU A 212 -4.41 -0.32 -5.35
N LEU A 213 -3.49 -0.55 -4.42
CA LEU A 213 -3.25 -1.86 -3.80
C LEU A 213 -4.00 -2.07 -2.48
N GLY A 214 -4.70 -1.05 -1.98
CA GLY A 214 -5.43 -1.08 -0.71
C GLY A 214 -4.53 -1.08 0.54
N HIS A 215 -3.21 -0.97 0.38
CA HIS A 215 -2.19 -1.06 1.43
C HIS A 215 -0.99 -0.16 1.08
N ASP A 216 -0.17 0.27 2.04
CA ASP A 216 0.99 1.14 1.75
C ASP A 216 2.12 0.35 1.06
N VAL A 217 2.21 0.43 -0.28
CA VAL A 217 3.19 -0.36 -1.09
C VAL A 217 4.32 0.48 -1.69
N PHE A 218 4.26 1.81 -1.59
CA PHE A 218 5.46 2.61 -1.83
C PHE A 218 6.35 2.51 -0.59
N PRO A 219 7.70 2.41 -0.69
CA PRO A 219 8.52 2.73 0.47
C PRO A 219 8.07 4.12 0.90
N GLN A 220 7.51 4.29 2.10
CA GLN A 220 7.16 5.61 2.60
C GLN A 220 8.45 6.43 2.57
N ALA A 221 8.65 7.19 1.51
CA ALA A 221 9.85 7.96 1.29
C ALA A 221 9.77 9.11 2.29
N ARG A 222 10.34 8.88 3.46
CA ARG A 222 10.62 9.94 4.43
C ARG A 222 11.82 10.66 3.85
N VAL A 223 11.55 11.66 3.03
CA VAL A 223 12.61 12.48 2.44
C VAL A 223 13.05 13.46 3.51
N TRP A 224 14.26 13.25 4.03
CA TRP A 224 14.89 14.14 5.00
C TRP A 224 15.63 15.24 4.26
N GLY A 225 15.02 16.42 4.15
CA GLY A 225 15.67 17.62 3.62
C GLY A 225 16.58 18.25 4.67
N GLY A 226 17.86 17.90 4.68
CA GLY A 226 18.88 18.54 5.50
C GLY A 226 20.28 18.06 5.15
N LYS A 227 21.21 19.00 4.94
CA LYS A 227 22.62 18.74 4.64
C LYS A 227 23.20 17.88 5.77
N VAL A 228 23.42 16.58 5.54
CA VAL A 228 24.19 15.73 6.45
C VAL A 228 25.65 16.17 6.30
N VAL A 229 26.13 16.94 7.28
CA VAL A 229 27.56 17.10 7.46
C VAL A 229 28.02 15.77 8.04
N ALA A 230 28.76 15.01 7.24
CA ALA A 230 29.51 13.88 7.76
C ALA A 230 30.60 14.46 8.68
N GLU A 231 30.38 14.42 9.99
CA GLU A 231 31.49 14.51 10.92
C GLU A 231 32.21 13.16 10.90
N GLU A 232 33.43 13.22 10.39
CA GLU A 232 34.44 12.18 10.48
C GLU A 232 34.69 11.79 11.94
N GLY A 233 34.80 10.49 12.21
CA GLY A 233 35.09 10.00 13.55
C GLY A 233 34.99 8.48 13.68
N PHE A 234 35.51 7.73 12.70
CA PHE A 234 35.78 6.30 12.87
C PHE A 234 37.28 6.12 13.13
N GLU A 235 37.70 6.32 14.37
CA GLU A 235 38.90 5.66 14.89
C GLU A 235 38.42 4.44 15.69
N PRO A 236 38.72 3.20 15.25
CA PRO A 236 38.34 2.01 15.99
C PRO A 236 39.33 1.82 17.16
N PRO A 237 38.86 1.49 18.38
CA PRO A 237 39.76 1.02 19.41
C PRO A 237 40.22 -0.40 19.05
N THR A 238 41.49 -0.54 18.69
CA THR A 238 42.20 -1.82 18.66
C THR A 238 42.11 -2.48 20.04
N HIS A 239 41.65 -3.73 20.08
CA HIS A 239 41.75 -4.60 21.25
C HIS A 239 43.11 -5.32 21.29
N GLY A 240 43.75 -5.28 22.47
CA GLY A 240 44.73 -6.30 22.92
C GLY A 240 46.15 -5.78 23.17
N LEU A 241 46.47 -5.44 24.42
CA LEU A 241 47.21 -6.25 25.40
C LEU A 241 47.32 -5.51 26.74
#